data_AF-A0AA36GP03-F1
#
_entry.id   AF-A0AA36GP03-F1
#
_cell.length_a   1.000
_cell.length_b   1.000
_cell.length_c   1.000
_cell.angle_alpha   90.00
_cell.angle_beta   90.00
_cell.angle_gamma   90.00
#
_symmetry.space_group_name_H-M   'P 1'
#
loop_
_entity.id
_entity.type
_entity.pdbx_description
1 polymer ?
#
loop_
_entity_poly.entity_id
_entity_poly.type
_entity_poly.pdbx_seq_one_letter_code
_entity_poly.pdbx_strand_id
1 'polypeptide(L)'
;MSILLFLLLSFTLNVQCAKWNDCDTCVLSVSSFVDYPQMNKKMRKRDRLKQVCTFVSTHVGDSKPLKTCDTVLREVIANKAVFRKMQGYKAKGLNMKWFCAKELSKSYCTSKDSTIIHL
;
A
#
# COMPACT_ATOMS: atom_id res chain seq x y z
N MET A 1 -44.65 19.19 0.73
CA MET A 1 -43.50 18.72 -0.08
C MET A 1 -42.25 18.66 0.78
N SER A 2 -42.13 17.71 1.72
CA SER A 2 -41.00 17.71 2.68
C SER A 2 -40.45 16.34 3.08
N ILE A 3 -40.91 15.25 2.46
CA ILE A 3 -40.45 13.89 2.82
C ILE A 3 -39.33 13.41 1.88
N LEU A 4 -39.33 13.83 0.61
CA LEU A 4 -38.30 13.44 -0.35
C LEU A 4 -36.90 13.96 -0.01
N LEU A 5 -36.78 15.09 0.69
CA LEU A 5 -35.49 15.69 1.05
C LEU A 5 -34.76 14.90 2.15
N PHE A 6 -35.49 14.24 3.05
CA PHE A 6 -34.87 13.46 4.14
C PHE A 6 -34.34 12.10 3.66
N LEU A 7 -34.96 11.49 2.64
CA LEU A 7 -34.52 10.20 2.09
C LEU A 7 -33.21 10.31 1.29
N LEU A 8 -32.91 11.46 0.68
CA LEU A 8 -31.66 11.69 -0.06
C LEU A 8 -30.45 11.93 0.86
N LEU A 9 -30.67 12.44 2.08
CA LEU A 9 -29.59 12.68 3.05
C LEU A 9 -29.07 11.40 3.73
N SER A 10 -29.83 10.31 3.72
CA SER A 10 -29.38 9.01 4.25
C SER A 10 -28.45 8.26 3.29
N PHE A 11 -28.42 8.63 2.00
CA PHE A 11 -27.60 7.95 0.99
C PHE A 11 -26.17 8.48 0.92
N THR A 12 -25.93 9.73 1.32
CA THR A 12 -24.59 10.37 1.24
C THR A 12 -23.68 10.06 2.42
N LEU A 13 -24.18 9.43 3.49
CA LEU A 13 -23.39 9.04 4.67
C LEU A 13 -22.83 7.61 4.60
N ASN A 14 -23.14 6.86 3.55
CA ASN A 14 -22.54 5.55 3.27
C ASN A 14 -21.41 5.62 2.23
N VAL A 15 -20.75 6.78 2.08
CA VAL A 15 -19.40 6.79 1.49
C VAL A 15 -18.47 6.19 2.56
N GLN A 16 -18.51 4.86 2.62
CA GLN A 16 -17.75 4.01 3.52
C GLN A 16 -16.34 4.56 3.66
N CYS A 17 -15.91 4.79 4.91
CA CYS A 17 -14.52 4.63 5.29
C CYS A 17 -14.12 3.20 4.91
N ALA A 18 -13.69 3.00 3.66
CA ALA A 18 -13.12 1.75 3.21
C ALA A 18 -11.89 1.52 4.08
N LYS A 19 -12.06 0.68 5.12
CA LYS A 19 -10.98 0.35 6.05
C LYS A 19 -9.91 -0.32 5.23
N TRP A 20 -8.78 0.34 5.09
CA TRP A 20 -7.61 -0.21 4.44
C TRP A 20 -7.22 -1.51 5.13
N ASN A 21 -7.16 -2.58 4.34
CA ASN A 21 -6.71 -3.87 4.82
C ASN A 21 -5.17 -3.97 4.72
N ASP A 22 -4.64 -5.07 5.24
CA ASP A 22 -3.20 -5.35 5.24
C ASP A 22 -2.63 -5.46 3.82
N CYS A 23 -3.40 -5.95 2.84
CA CYS A 23 -3.00 -6.10 1.44
C CYS A 23 -2.83 -4.74 0.76
N ASP A 24 -3.86 -3.88 0.83
CA ASP A 24 -3.85 -2.55 0.23
C ASP A 24 -2.71 -1.73 0.82
N THR A 25 -2.53 -1.81 2.15
CA THR A 25 -1.44 -1.13 2.83
C THR A 25 -0.08 -1.63 2.34
N CYS A 26 0.10 -2.95 2.18
CA CYS A 26 1.35 -3.51 1.66
C CYS A 26 1.65 -3.00 0.25
N VAL A 27 0.66 -3.09 -0.65
CA VAL A 27 0.80 -2.68 -2.05
C VAL A 27 1.14 -1.20 -2.17
N LEU A 28 0.44 -0.34 -1.42
CA LEU A 28 0.73 1.09 -1.38
C LEU A 28 2.14 1.33 -0.85
N SER A 29 2.51 0.68 0.27
CA SER A 29 3.82 0.85 0.91
C SER A 29 4.97 0.50 -0.02
N VAL A 30 4.92 -0.67 -0.68
CA VAL A 30 6.00 -1.11 -1.58
C VAL A 30 6.06 -0.30 -2.87
N SER A 31 4.90 0.10 -3.41
CA SER A 31 4.82 0.92 -4.62
C SER A 31 5.39 2.31 -4.35
N SER A 32 4.91 2.97 -3.30
CA SER A 32 5.44 4.28 -2.86
C SER A 32 6.91 4.18 -2.52
N PHE A 33 7.37 3.11 -1.86
CA PHE A 33 8.78 2.94 -1.56
C PHE A 33 9.65 2.68 -2.79
N VAL A 34 9.17 2.07 -3.86
CA VAL A 34 9.96 1.96 -5.10
C VAL A 34 9.99 3.30 -5.83
N ASP A 35 8.82 3.93 -5.96
CA ASP A 35 8.62 5.15 -6.75
C ASP A 35 9.12 6.42 -6.05
N TYR A 36 9.40 6.35 -4.75
CA TYR A 36 9.85 7.51 -3.98
C TYR A 36 11.11 8.11 -4.63
N PRO A 37 11.04 9.34 -5.18
CA PRO A 37 12.16 9.92 -5.90
C PRO A 37 13.36 10.03 -4.97
N GLN A 38 14.55 9.68 -5.45
CA GLN A 38 15.78 10.00 -4.74
C GLN A 38 16.04 11.50 -4.86
N MET A 39 15.25 12.31 -4.13
CA MET A 39 15.34 13.77 -4.15
C MET A 39 16.71 14.29 -3.73
N ASN A 40 17.55 13.44 -3.13
CA ASN A 40 18.98 13.63 -3.02
C ASN A 40 19.64 12.25 -3.16
N LYS A 41 20.68 12.13 -4.00
CA LYS A 41 21.40 10.88 -4.35
C LYS A 41 21.99 10.08 -3.15
N LYS A 42 21.66 10.44 -1.90
CA LYS A 42 22.19 9.86 -0.66
C LYS A 42 21.14 9.68 0.47
N MET A 43 19.84 9.61 0.17
CA MET A 43 18.87 9.32 1.23
C MET A 43 19.06 7.89 1.78
N ARG A 44 19.25 7.75 3.10
CA ARG A 44 19.38 6.43 3.72
C ARG A 44 18.06 5.68 3.58
N LYS A 45 18.12 4.37 3.36
CA LYS A 45 16.92 3.51 3.22
C LYS A 45 15.96 3.63 4.41
N ARG A 46 16.49 3.83 5.62
CA ARG A 46 15.72 4.02 6.85
C ARG A 46 14.91 5.32 6.85
N ASP A 47 15.49 6.40 6.34
CA ASP A 47 14.83 7.70 6.26
C ASP A 47 13.72 7.67 5.21
N ARG A 48 14.00 7.01 4.07
CA ARG A 48 13.02 6.73 3.02
C ARG A 48 11.83 5.92 3.55
N LEU A 49 12.09 4.88 4.33
CA LEU A 49 11.03 4.09 4.98
C LEU A 49 10.15 4.98 5.85
N LYS A 50 10.77 5.82 6.72
CA LYS A 50 10.02 6.69 7.61
C LYS A 50 9.11 7.63 6.83
N GLN A 51 9.62 8.27 5.78
CA GLN A 51 8.85 9.18 4.94
C GLN A 51 7.71 8.47 4.20
N VAL A 52 7.96 7.28 3.64
CA VAL A 52 6.91 6.51 2.97
C VAL A 52 5.83 6.07 3.95
N CYS A 53 6.19 5.58 5.14
CA CYS A 53 5.20 5.18 6.13
C CYS A 53 4.43 6.36 6.74
N THR A 54 5.06 7.53 6.88
CA THR A 54 4.33 8.76 7.20
C THR A 54 3.35 9.11 6.09
N PHE A 55 3.76 9.05 4.81
CA PHE A 55 2.88 9.28 3.68
C PHE A 55 1.67 8.31 3.68
N VAL A 56 1.91 7.00 3.85
CA VAL A 56 0.86 5.99 3.92
C VAL A 56 -0.11 6.27 5.07
N SER A 57 0.42 6.62 6.25
CA SER A 57 -0.42 6.95 7.41
C SER A 57 -1.27 8.19 7.18
N THR A 58 -0.72 9.24 6.56
CA THR A 58 -1.46 10.48 6.25
C THR A 58 -2.51 10.24 5.18
N HIS A 59 -2.22 9.43 4.17
CA HIS A 59 -3.14 9.16 3.07
C HIS A 59 -4.30 8.25 3.49
N VAL A 60 -4.07 7.33 4.42
CA VAL A 60 -5.10 6.40 4.90
C VAL A 60 -5.88 6.93 6.10
N GLY A 61 -5.26 7.74 6.96
CA GLY A 61 -5.93 8.33 8.13
C GLY A 61 -6.10 7.39 9.33
N ASP A 62 -5.40 6.23 9.36
CA ASP A 62 -5.41 5.28 10.48
C ASP A 62 -3.97 4.86 10.89
N SER A 63 -3.79 4.59 12.17
CA SER A 63 -2.57 4.09 12.81
C SER A 63 -2.22 2.64 12.46
N LYS A 64 -3.20 1.78 12.15
CA LYS A 64 -2.96 0.39 11.76
C LYS A 64 -2.11 0.29 10.47
N PRO A 65 -2.44 1.02 9.38
CA PRO A 65 -1.62 1.08 8.17
C PRO A 65 -0.16 1.47 8.42
N LEU A 66 0.12 2.35 9.39
CA LEU A 66 1.49 2.74 9.73
C LEU A 66 2.31 1.55 10.24
N LYS A 67 1.75 0.74 11.15
CA LYS A 67 2.41 -0.46 11.67
C LYS A 67 2.65 -1.49 10.58
N THR A 68 1.67 -1.69 9.71
CA THR A 68 1.80 -2.61 8.57
C THR A 68 2.87 -2.13 7.59
N CYS A 69 2.90 -0.83 7.25
CA CYS A 69 3.94 -0.24 6.39
C CYS A 69 5.34 -0.45 6.97
N ASP A 70 5.55 -0.11 8.26
CA ASP A 70 6.84 -0.22 8.91
C ASP A 70 7.32 -1.68 8.93
N THR A 71 6.42 -2.63 9.19
CA THR A 71 6.73 -4.07 9.14
C THR A 71 7.17 -4.50 7.74
N VAL A 72 6.37 -4.20 6.72
CA VAL A 72 6.63 -4.57 5.32
C VAL A 72 7.95 -3.98 4.83
N LEU A 73 8.16 -2.68 5.01
CA LEU A 73 9.35 -2.01 4.48
C LEU A 73 10.62 -2.37 5.23
N ARG A 74 10.55 -2.68 6.54
CA ARG A 74 11.72 -3.19 7.27
C ARG A 74 12.17 -4.54 6.72
N GLU A 75 11.24 -5.45 6.45
CA GLU A 75 11.56 -6.75 5.86
C GLU A 75 12.21 -6.58 4.48
N VAL A 76 11.60 -5.76 3.63
CA VAL A 76 12.10 -5.43 2.30
C VAL A 76 13.53 -4.87 2.36
N ILE A 77 13.82 -3.95 3.28
CA ILE A 77 15.14 -3.32 3.39
C ILE A 77 16.18 -4.26 3.99
N ALA A 78 15.79 -5.10 4.96
CA ALA A 78 16.66 -6.06 5.61
C ALA A 78 17.08 -7.19 4.67
N ASN A 79 16.19 -7.62 3.77
CA ASN A 79 16.46 -8.70 2.82
C ASN A 79 16.79 -8.19 1.41
N LYS A 80 18.08 -8.23 1.05
CA LYS A 80 18.57 -7.78 -0.26
C LYS A 80 17.93 -8.51 -1.45
N ALA A 81 17.59 -9.80 -1.31
CA ALA A 81 16.94 -10.57 -2.36
C ALA A 81 15.49 -10.09 -2.57
N VAL A 82 14.75 -9.90 -1.48
CA VAL A 82 13.37 -9.35 -1.51
C VAL A 82 13.37 -7.95 -2.10
N PHE A 83 14.30 -7.08 -1.69
CA PHE A 83 14.45 -5.74 -2.26
C PHE A 83 14.66 -5.76 -3.79
N ARG A 84 15.53 -6.64 -4.28
CA ARG A 84 15.78 -6.81 -5.72
C ARG A 84 14.54 -7.31 -6.45
N LYS A 85 13.81 -8.27 -5.87
CA LYS A 85 12.55 -8.75 -6.44
C LYS A 85 11.52 -7.62 -6.55
N MET A 86 11.32 -6.85 -5.49
CA MET A 86 10.42 -5.68 -5.50
C MET A 86 10.76 -4.71 -6.65
N GLN A 87 12.04 -4.35 -6.80
CA GLN A 87 12.49 -3.52 -7.92
C GLN A 87 12.23 -4.17 -9.29
N GLY A 88 12.47 -5.48 -9.40
CA GLY A 88 12.20 -6.26 -10.60
C GLY A 88 10.71 -6.31 -10.97
N TYR A 89 9.81 -6.41 -9.99
CA TYR A 89 8.36 -6.35 -10.24
C TYR A 89 7.97 -5.00 -10.84
N LYS A 90 8.47 -3.89 -10.28
CA LYS A 90 8.21 -2.55 -10.86
C LYS A 90 8.76 -2.42 -12.27
N ALA A 91 10.03 -2.81 -12.48
CA ALA A 91 10.69 -2.69 -13.78
C ALA A 91 9.98 -3.49 -14.89
N LYS A 92 9.32 -4.58 -14.52
CA LYS A 92 8.54 -5.44 -15.43
C LYS A 92 7.05 -5.06 -15.49
N GLY A 93 6.61 -4.01 -14.79
CA GLY A 93 5.20 -3.64 -14.69
C GLY A 93 4.31 -4.69 -14.01
N LEU A 94 4.89 -5.58 -13.20
CA LEU A 94 4.16 -6.65 -12.52
C LEU A 94 3.36 -6.11 -11.34
N ASN A 95 2.23 -6.75 -11.07
CA ASN A 95 1.33 -6.36 -10.00
C ASN A 95 1.97 -6.56 -8.62
N MET A 96 2.07 -5.49 -7.84
CA MET A 96 2.64 -5.51 -6.48
C MET A 96 1.81 -6.33 -5.49
N LYS A 97 0.55 -6.66 -5.78
CA LYS A 97 -0.25 -7.63 -5.00
C LYS A 97 0.43 -9.00 -4.96
N TRP A 98 1.02 -9.45 -6.07
CA TRP A 98 1.75 -10.72 -6.11
C TRP A 98 3.01 -10.69 -5.26
N PHE A 99 3.73 -9.56 -5.29
CA PHE A 99 4.86 -9.34 -4.40
C PHE A 99 4.44 -9.46 -2.93
N CYS A 100 3.38 -8.75 -2.55
CA CYS A 100 2.80 -8.78 -1.20
C CYS A 100 2.18 -10.13 -0.80
N ALA A 101 1.87 -11.02 -1.75
CA ALA A 101 1.35 -12.35 -1.48
C ALA A 101 2.45 -13.43 -1.33
N LYS A 102 3.57 -13.31 -2.06
CA LYS A 102 4.54 -14.40 -2.22
C LYS A 102 5.97 -14.10 -1.81
N GLU A 103 6.36 -12.84 -1.78
CA GLU A 103 7.78 -12.46 -1.64
C GLU A 103 8.16 -12.00 -0.24
N LEU A 104 7.16 -11.85 0.65
CA LEU A 104 7.31 -11.47 2.05
C LEU A 104 7.05 -12.67 2.97
N SER A 105 7.54 -12.59 4.21
CA SER A 105 7.43 -13.62 5.24
C SER A 105 5.98 -13.91 5.64
N LYS A 106 5.14 -12.87 5.67
CA LYS A 106 3.69 -12.97 5.80
C LYS A 106 3.05 -12.72 4.43
N SER A 107 2.04 -13.53 4.08
CA SER A 107 1.18 -13.24 2.93
C SER A 107 0.19 -12.14 3.30
N TYR A 108 0.46 -10.90 2.86
CA TYR A 108 -0.42 -9.74 3.13
C TYR A 108 -1.64 -9.70 2.21
N CYS A 109 -1.50 -10.26 1.01
CA CYS A 109 -2.57 -10.38 0.02
C CYS A 109 -2.95 -11.85 -0.19
N THR A 110 -4.19 -12.13 -0.57
CA THR A 110 -4.55 -13.46 -1.07
C THR A 110 -4.13 -13.59 -2.54
N SER A 111 -3.67 -14.76 -2.96
CA SER A 111 -3.36 -14.99 -4.38
C SER A 111 -4.60 -15.01 -5.29
N LYS A 112 -5.81 -15.01 -4.71
CA LYS A 112 -7.09 -15.04 -5.41
C LYS A 112 -7.57 -13.67 -5.90
N ASP A 113 -7.01 -12.56 -5.41
CA ASP A 113 -7.36 -11.19 -5.84
C ASP A 113 -6.73 -10.79 -7.19
N SER A 114 -6.42 -11.78 -8.02
CA SER A 114 -5.72 -11.68 -9.30
C SER A 114 -6.72 -11.67 -10.46
N THR A 115 -7.59 -10.67 -10.52
CA THR A 115 -8.25 -10.37 -11.80
C THR A 115 -7.28 -9.53 -12.61
N ILE A 116 -6.65 -10.14 -13.60
CA ILE A 116 -6.05 -9.43 -14.73
C ILE A 116 -7.22 -8.67 -15.36
N ILE A 117 -7.29 -7.36 -15.14
CA ILE A 117 -8.12 -6.52 -16.01
C ILE A 117 -7.34 -6.45 -17.32
N HIS A 118 -7.71 -7.30 -18.28
CA HIS A 118 -7.47 -6.99 -19.67
C HIS A 118 -8.26 -5.73 -19.98
N LEU A 119 -7.57 -4.59 -20.00
CA LEU A 119 -7.98 -3.38 -20.70
C LEU A 119 -7.25 -3.37 -22.04
#